data_AF-A0A1F2LRE2-F1
#
_entry.id   AF-A0A1F2LRE2-F1
#
_cell.length_a   1.000
_cell.length_b   1.000
_cell.length_c   1.000
_cell.angle_alpha   90.00
_cell.angle_beta   90.00
_cell.angle_gamma   90.00
#
_symmetry.space_group_name_H-M   'P 1'
#
loop_
_entity.id
_entity.type
_entity.pdbx_description
1 polymer ?
#
loop_
_entity_poly.entity_id
_entity_poly.type
_entity_poly.pdbx_seq_one_letter_code
_entity_poly.pdbx_strand_id
1 'polypeptide(L)'
;MTTIDPPSWYQYLFYNPPLNTPRDCGKVEQHDYQLYLAINDIEHTKTKAMSSKTNSICEQFHKTILNEFYQVTFRKKLYDDLEALQSVLDEWLVHYNNERTHQGKMCSGRTPMETLLDGKHIWDEKNSSQM
;
A
#
# COMPACT_ATOMS: atom_id res chain seq x y z
N MET A 1 -28.48 34.24 24.40
CA MET A 1 -28.09 32.89 23.92
C MET A 1 -27.27 33.09 22.66
N THR A 2 -25.95 33.06 22.78
CA THR A 2 -25.05 33.17 21.62
C THR A 2 -25.04 31.83 20.89
N THR A 3 -25.59 31.82 19.68
CA THR A 3 -25.48 30.72 18.73
C THR A 3 -24.00 30.56 18.40
N ILE A 4 -23.39 29.47 18.87
CA ILE A 4 -22.02 29.12 18.54
C ILE A 4 -22.06 28.53 17.14
N ASP A 5 -21.54 29.26 16.15
CA ASP A 5 -21.35 28.71 14.81
C ASP A 5 -20.39 27.52 14.89
N PRO A 6 -20.72 26.36 14.28
CA PRO A 6 -19.89 25.18 14.35
C PRO A 6 -18.51 25.46 13.71
N PRO A 7 -17.42 24.95 14.30
CA PRO A 7 -16.06 25.16 13.79
C PRO A 7 -15.90 24.76 12.32
N SER A 8 -15.04 25.43 11.58
CA SER A 8 -14.86 25.20 10.13
C SER A 8 -14.57 23.74 9.73
N TRP A 9 -14.00 22.94 10.63
CA TRP A 9 -13.76 21.52 10.39
C TRP A 9 -15.04 20.68 10.32
N TYR A 10 -16.16 21.16 10.89
CA TYR A 10 -17.46 20.49 10.80
C TYR A 10 -18.01 20.52 9.36
N GLN A 11 -17.69 21.55 8.56
CA GLN A 11 -18.05 21.56 7.13
C GLN A 11 -17.29 20.51 6.31
N TYR A 12 -16.06 20.17 6.69
CA TYR A 12 -15.23 19.20 5.96
C TYR A 12 -15.70 17.73 6.12
N LEU A 13 -16.39 17.40 7.20
CA LEU A 13 -16.88 16.03 7.43
C LEU A 13 -18.22 15.73 6.76
N PHE A 14 -19.03 16.75 6.47
CA PHE A 14 -20.38 16.58 5.91
C PHE A 14 -20.51 16.99 4.45
N TYR A 15 -19.53 17.70 3.87
CA TYR A 15 -19.51 18.05 2.45
C TYR A 15 -18.49 17.19 1.71
N ASN A 16 -18.90 15.98 1.33
CA ASN A 16 -18.11 15.09 0.49
C ASN A 16 -18.62 15.22 -0.96
N PRO A 17 -18.00 16.06 -1.82
CA PRO A 17 -18.46 16.22 -3.19
C PRO A 17 -18.29 14.91 -3.99
N PRO A 18 -19.15 14.64 -4.99
CA PRO A 18 -19.13 13.38 -5.74
C PRO A 18 -17.78 13.18 -6.43
N LEU A 19 -17.27 11.94 -6.33
CA LEU A 19 -15.95 11.46 -6.75
C LEU A 19 -15.70 11.45 -8.28
N ASN A 20 -16.32 12.34 -9.07
CA ASN A 20 -16.16 12.38 -10.52
C ASN A 20 -16.07 13.81 -11.07
N THR A 21 -15.16 14.62 -10.52
CA THR A 21 -14.66 15.79 -11.27
C THR A 21 -13.18 15.56 -11.58
N PRO A 22 -12.75 15.68 -12.85
CA PRO A 22 -11.34 15.85 -13.19
C PRO A 22 -10.93 17.18 -12.56
N ARG A 23 -10.38 17.12 -11.35
CA ARG A 23 -9.93 18.31 -10.64
C ARG A 23 -8.59 18.67 -11.25
N ASP A 24 -8.60 19.80 -11.94
CA ASP A 24 -7.43 20.47 -12.51
C ASP A 24 -6.20 20.31 -11.62
N CYS A 25 -5.13 19.91 -12.30
CA CYS A 25 -3.79 19.69 -11.81
C CYS A 25 -3.35 20.89 -10.96
N GLY A 26 -3.41 20.75 -9.64
CA GLY A 26 -2.71 21.63 -8.72
C GLY A 26 -1.23 21.63 -9.11
N LYS A 27 -0.67 22.84 -9.28
CA LYS A 27 0.74 23.18 -9.56
C LYS A 27 1.67 21.99 -9.83
N VAL A 28 2.21 21.93 -11.04
CA VAL A 28 3.18 20.93 -11.55
C VAL A 28 4.32 20.64 -10.55
N GLU A 29 4.69 21.58 -9.67
CA GLU A 29 5.75 21.44 -8.67
C GLU A 29 5.43 20.54 -7.45
N GLN A 30 4.20 20.05 -7.25
CA GLN A 30 3.84 19.25 -6.05
C GLN A 30 3.48 17.78 -6.32
N HIS A 31 3.57 17.30 -7.56
CA HIS A 31 3.06 15.97 -7.95
C HIS A 31 4.00 15.17 -8.86
N ASP A 32 5.32 15.29 -8.68
CA ASP A 32 6.32 14.55 -9.46
C ASP A 32 6.05 13.04 -9.51
N TYR A 33 5.57 12.46 -8.40
CA TYR A 33 5.24 11.04 -8.33
C TYR A 33 4.02 10.66 -9.19
N GLN A 34 2.97 11.48 -9.21
CA GLN A 34 1.79 11.19 -10.05
C GLN A 34 2.09 11.40 -11.53
N LEU A 35 2.95 12.37 -11.85
CA LEU A 35 3.44 12.57 -13.20
C LEU A 35 4.27 11.37 -13.67
N TYR A 36 5.18 10.86 -12.83
CA TYR A 36 5.93 9.64 -13.12
C TYR A 36 5.00 8.45 -13.39
N LEU A 37 3.96 8.26 -12.58
CA LEU A 37 2.99 7.18 -12.79
C LEU A 37 2.25 7.34 -14.12
N ALA A 38 1.81 8.55 -14.46
CA ALA A 38 1.14 8.82 -15.73
C ALA A 38 2.05 8.59 -16.95
N ILE A 39 3.34 8.95 -16.85
CA ILE A 39 4.33 8.68 -17.90
C ILE A 39 4.52 7.17 -18.12
N ASN A 40 4.43 6.37 -17.05
CA ASN A 40 4.55 4.92 -17.12
C ASN A 40 3.21 4.21 -17.39
N ASP A 41 2.16 4.95 -17.78
CA ASP A 41 0.82 4.42 -18.02
C ASP A 41 0.22 3.66 -16.81
N ILE A 42 0.52 4.16 -15.60
CA ILE A 42 0.00 3.62 -14.35
C ILE A 42 -1.09 4.54 -13.81
N GLU A 43 -2.33 4.04 -13.77
CA GLU A 43 -3.45 4.76 -13.17
C GLU A 43 -3.31 4.81 -11.64
N HIS A 44 -3.11 6.02 -11.10
CA HIS A 44 -3.07 6.23 -9.66
C HIS A 44 -4.49 6.33 -9.09
N THR A 45 -4.88 5.36 -8.26
CA THR A 45 -6.15 5.41 -7.52
C THR A 45 -5.90 5.59 -6.03
N LYS A 46 -6.74 6.40 -5.38
CA LYS A 46 -6.73 6.55 -3.91
C LYS A 46 -7.75 5.61 -3.31
N THR A 47 -7.36 4.89 -2.26
CA THR A 47 -8.26 4.00 -1.54
C THR A 47 -9.43 4.80 -0.98
N LYS A 48 -10.66 4.37 -1.29
CA LYS A 48 -11.86 4.93 -0.68
C LYS A 48 -11.82 4.71 0.83
N ALA A 49 -12.04 5.76 1.61
CA ALA A 49 -12.14 5.66 3.06
C ALA A 49 -13.13 4.54 3.44
N MET A 50 -12.78 3.72 4.44
CA MET A 50 -13.56 2.56 4.91
C MET A 50 -13.62 1.35 3.96
N SER A 51 -12.72 1.22 2.97
CA SER A 51 -12.59 -0.01 2.16
C SER A 51 -11.60 -1.01 2.79
N SER A 52 -12.14 -2.01 3.49
CA SER A 52 -11.35 -3.04 4.18
C SER A 52 -10.58 -3.99 3.25
N LYS A 53 -11.02 -4.15 2.00
CA LYS A 53 -10.40 -5.11 1.06
C LYS A 53 -9.07 -4.62 0.50
N THR A 54 -8.93 -3.33 0.23
CA THR A 54 -7.74 -2.78 -0.44
C THR A 54 -6.59 -2.51 0.53
N ASN A 55 -6.90 -2.13 1.79
CA ASN A 55 -5.84 -1.75 2.75
C ASN A 55 -5.37 -2.90 3.64
N SER A 56 -6.20 -3.92 3.85
CA SER A 56 -5.93 -4.95 4.88
C SER A 56 -4.64 -5.74 4.65
N ILE A 57 -4.27 -6.00 3.38
CA ILE A 57 -3.03 -6.72 3.05
C ILE A 57 -1.80 -5.87 3.38
N CYS A 58 -1.78 -4.61 2.93
CA CYS A 58 -0.67 -3.69 3.23
C CYS A 58 -0.56 -3.42 4.74
N GLU A 59 -1.68 -3.20 5.42
CA GLU A 59 -1.70 -3.03 6.87
C GLU A 59 -1.17 -4.27 7.60
N GLN A 60 -1.52 -5.47 7.13
CA GLN A 60 -1.05 -6.72 7.73
C GLN A 60 0.46 -6.88 7.53
N PHE A 61 0.96 -6.62 6.32
CA PHE A 61 2.40 -6.63 6.02
C PHE A 61 3.15 -5.63 6.91
N HIS A 62 2.67 -4.39 7.02
CA HIS A 62 3.31 -3.36 7.86
C HIS A 62 3.37 -3.75 9.35
N LYS A 63 2.33 -4.41 9.87
CA LYS A 63 2.37 -4.95 11.24
C LYS A 63 3.39 -6.09 11.37
N THR A 64 3.46 -6.96 10.37
CA THR A 64 4.39 -8.10 10.36
C THR A 64 5.85 -7.64 10.33
N ILE A 65 6.23 -6.76 9.41
CA ILE A 65 7.61 -6.25 9.33
C ILE A 65 8.00 -5.48 10.60
N LEU A 66 7.08 -4.72 11.21
CA LEU A 66 7.35 -4.04 12.48
C LEU A 66 7.68 -5.04 13.61
N ASN A 67 6.83 -6.05 13.79
CA ASN A 67 6.93 -6.97 14.92
C ASN A 67 8.06 -7.99 14.77
N GLU A 68 8.28 -8.48 13.55
CA GLU A 68 9.20 -9.59 13.31
C GLU A 68 10.58 -9.13 12.87
N PHE A 69 10.66 -8.03 12.11
CA PHE A 69 11.94 -7.47 11.67
C PHE A 69 12.38 -6.35 12.61
N TYR A 70 11.76 -5.17 12.55
CA TYR A 70 12.30 -3.97 13.21
C TYR A 70 12.47 -4.13 14.72
N GLN A 71 11.44 -4.62 15.43
CA GLN A 71 11.55 -4.81 16.88
C GLN A 71 12.59 -5.86 17.29
N VAL A 72 12.86 -6.87 16.45
CA VAL A 72 13.82 -7.92 16.76
C VAL A 72 15.23 -7.45 16.41
N THR A 73 15.41 -6.86 15.23
CA THR A 73 16.67 -6.36 14.70
C THR A 73 17.28 -5.30 15.61
N PHE A 74 16.49 -4.29 16.02
CA PHE A 74 16.98 -3.23 16.91
C PHE A 74 17.20 -3.68 18.37
N ARG A 75 16.64 -4.83 18.79
CA ARG A 75 16.97 -5.43 20.09
C ARG A 75 18.27 -6.23 20.07
N LYS A 76 18.64 -6.80 18.92
CA LYS A 76 19.81 -7.67 18.77
C LYS A 76 21.09 -6.91 18.45
N LYS A 77 20.98 -5.87 17.61
CA LYS A 77 22.14 -5.16 17.08
C LYS A 77 21.82 -3.67 16.94
N LEU A 78 22.77 -2.83 17.33
CA LEU A 78 22.77 -1.42 16.98
C LEU A 78 23.48 -1.25 15.63
N TYR A 79 22.87 -0.47 14.76
CA TYR A 79 23.37 -0.21 13.41
C TYR A 79 23.88 1.22 13.37
N ASP A 80 25.15 1.39 12.97
CA ASP A 80 25.79 2.71 12.86
C ASP A 80 25.55 3.36 11.49
N ASP A 81 25.08 2.57 10.52
CA ASP A 81 24.82 3.01 9.16
C ASP A 81 23.52 2.40 8.59
N LEU A 82 22.88 3.15 7.69
CA LEU A 82 21.62 2.78 7.05
C LEU A 82 21.80 1.65 6.04
N GLU A 83 22.91 1.58 5.30
CA GLU A 83 23.13 0.51 4.31
C GLU A 83 23.25 -0.87 5.00
N ALA A 84 23.86 -0.88 6.19
CA ALA A 84 23.95 -2.07 7.01
C ALA A 84 22.58 -2.55 7.52
N LEU A 85 21.62 -1.64 7.76
CA LEU A 85 20.25 -2.01 8.09
C LEU A 85 19.48 -2.48 6.83
N GLN A 86 19.69 -1.80 5.70
CA GLN A 86 19.03 -2.09 4.43
C GLN A 86 19.39 -3.49 3.93
N SER A 87 20.66 -3.89 3.99
CA SER A 87 21.08 -5.23 3.55
C SER A 87 20.39 -6.36 4.33
N VAL A 88 20.26 -6.21 5.65
CA VAL A 88 19.56 -7.19 6.50
C VAL A 88 18.05 -7.16 6.27
N LEU A 89 17.49 -5.99 5.93
CA LEU A 89 16.09 -5.88 5.52
C LEU A 89 15.84 -6.58 4.18
N ASP A 90 16.72 -6.42 3.21
CA ASP A 90 16.60 -7.04 1.89
C ASP A 90 16.64 -8.57 2.00
N GLU A 91 17.55 -9.12 2.81
CA GLU A 91 17.60 -10.55 3.13
C GLU A 91 16.29 -11.03 3.77
N TRP A 92 15.76 -10.26 4.73
CA TRP A 92 14.49 -10.58 5.39
C TRP A 92 13.31 -10.55 4.42
N LEU A 93 13.28 -9.61 3.47
CA LEU A 93 12.24 -9.51 2.44
C LEU A 93 12.28 -10.69 1.48
N VAL A 94 13.48 -11.17 1.10
CA VAL A 94 13.63 -12.37 0.28
C VAL A 94 13.03 -13.59 0.98
N HIS A 95 13.34 -13.77 2.27
CA HIS A 95 12.75 -14.83 3.09
C HIS A 95 11.22 -14.69 3.20
N TYR A 96 10.72 -13.48 3.48
CA TYR A 96 9.29 -13.20 3.56
C TYR A 96 8.56 -13.55 2.26
N ASN A 97 9.11 -13.18 1.12
CA ASN A 97 8.45 -13.36 -0.18
C ASN A 97 8.51 -14.80 -0.70
N ASN A 98 9.58 -15.56 -0.40
CA ASN A 98 9.84 -16.86 -1.03
C ASN A 98 9.75 -18.06 -0.09
N GLU A 99 9.84 -17.88 1.22
CA GLU A 99 9.90 -19.01 2.17
C GLU A 99 8.74 -19.00 3.17
N ARG A 100 8.16 -17.83 3.43
CA ARG A 100 7.07 -17.69 4.38
C ARG A 100 5.75 -18.19 3.79
N THR A 101 5.30 -19.35 4.25
CA THR A 101 3.96 -19.84 3.95
C THR A 101 2.91 -19.05 4.73
N HIS A 102 1.95 -18.43 4.04
CA HIS A 102 0.83 -17.73 4.69
C HIS A 102 -0.43 -18.61 4.70
N GLN A 103 -0.93 -18.97 5.89
CA GLN A 103 -2.17 -19.73 6.05
C GLN A 103 -3.45 -18.88 5.91
N GLY A 104 -3.33 -17.63 5.47
CA GLY A 104 -4.47 -16.73 5.24
C GLY A 104 -5.30 -17.14 4.02
N LYS A 105 -6.58 -16.75 4.01
CA LYS A 105 -7.57 -17.10 2.96
C LYS A 105 -7.13 -16.80 1.52
N MET A 106 -6.22 -15.84 1.33
CA MET A 106 -5.71 -15.45 0.00
C MET A 106 -4.49 -16.27 -0.44
N CYS A 107 -3.63 -16.65 0.50
CA CYS A 107 -2.38 -17.34 0.21
C CYS A 107 -2.52 -18.88 0.30
N SER A 108 -3.47 -19.41 1.09
CA SER A 108 -3.78 -20.86 1.15
C SER A 108 -2.55 -21.76 1.39
N GLY A 109 -1.60 -21.29 2.21
CA GLY A 109 -0.34 -21.99 2.48
C GLY A 109 0.78 -21.69 1.47
N ARG A 110 0.49 -20.96 0.39
CA ARG A 110 1.50 -20.48 -0.58
C ARG A 110 2.26 -19.26 -0.03
N THR A 111 3.40 -19.01 -0.65
CA THR A 111 4.23 -17.84 -0.41
C THR A 111 3.64 -16.60 -1.11
N PRO A 112 4.01 -15.38 -0.69
CA PRO A 112 3.58 -14.16 -1.38
C PRO A 112 4.00 -14.17 -2.86
N MET A 113 5.19 -14.68 -3.18
CA MET A 113 5.70 -14.74 -4.55
C MET A 113 4.88 -15.70 -5.42
N GLU A 114 4.55 -16.89 -4.93
CA GLU A 114 3.67 -17.83 -5.65
C GLU A 114 2.28 -17.22 -5.89
N THR A 115 1.73 -16.55 -4.87
CA THR A 115 0.42 -15.87 -4.98
C THR A 115 0.45 -14.76 -6.04
N LEU A 116 1.57 -14.04 -6.16
CA LEU A 116 1.76 -13.01 -7.18
C LEU A 116 1.82 -13.60 -8.58
N LEU A 117 2.57 -14.70 -8.78
CA LEU A 117 2.68 -15.38 -10.06
C LEU A 117 1.33 -15.95 -10.52
N ASP A 118 0.58 -16.56 -9.61
CA ASP A 118 -0.77 -17.05 -9.89
C ASP A 118 -1.71 -15.90 -10.26
N GLY A 119 -1.63 -14.78 -9.54
CA GLY A 119 -2.40 -13.58 -9.86
C GLY A 119 -2.08 -13.01 -11.24
N LYS A 120 -0.81 -13.05 -11.66
CA LYS A 120 -0.39 -12.64 -13.00
C LYS A 120 -1.00 -13.54 -14.07
N HIS A 121 -0.95 -14.85 -13.88
CA HIS A 121 -1.53 -15.81 -14.83
C HIS A 121 -3.04 -15.58 -15.03
N ILE A 122 -3.79 -15.40 -13.93
CA ILE A 122 -5.24 -15.11 -13.98
C ILE A 122 -5.52 -13.81 -14.75
N TRP A 123 -4.64 -12.79 -14.58
CA TRP A 123 -4.77 -11.54 -15.31
C TRP A 123 -4.47 -11.73 -16.80
N ASP A 124 -3.40 -12.44 -17.16
CA ASP A 124 -3.04 -12.73 -18.54
C ASP A 124 -4.15 -13.51 -19.28
N GLU A 125 -4.75 -14.52 -18.62
CA GLU A 125 -5.89 -15.30 -19.14
C GLU A 125 -7.13 -14.42 -19.41
N LYS A 126 -7.42 -13.49 -18.49
CA LYS A 126 -8.57 -12.59 -18.61
C LYS A 126 -8.42 -11.61 -19.77
N ASN A 127 -7.22 -11.06 -19.97
CA ASN A 127 -6.94 -10.17 -21.09
C ASN A 127 -6.95 -10.92 -22.43
N SER A 128 -6.42 -12.15 -22.45
CA SER A 128 -6.44 -13.01 -23.65
C SER A 128 -7.85 -13.42 -24.07
N SER A 129 -8.79 -13.49 -23.12
CA SER A 129 -10.20 -13.81 -23.38
C SER A 129 -11.06 -12.58 -23.75
N GLN A 130 -10.51 -11.37 -23.66
CA GLN A 130 -11.17 -10.10 -24.00
C GLN A 130 -10.75 -9.55 -25.38
N MET A 131 -9.81 -10.22 -26.06
CA MET A 131 -9.47 -10.03 -27.48
C MET A 131 -10.25 -11.00 -28.36
#